data_AF-A0A812IYP6-F1
#
_entry.id   AF-A0A812IYP6-F1
#
_cell.length_a   1.000
_cell.length_b   1.000
_cell.length_c   1.000
_cell.angle_alpha   90.00
_cell.angle_beta   90.00
_cell.angle_gamma   90.00
#
_symmetry.space_group_name_H-M   'P 1'
#
loop_
_entity.id
_entity.type
_entity.pdbx_description
1 polymer ?
#
loop_
_entity_poly.entity_id
_entity_poly.type
_entity_poly.pdbx_seq_one_letter_code
_entity_poly.pdbx_strand_id
1 'polypeptide(L)'
;MSLDEDGMQLSFEAFAPVLPGLIGKFGELLNDFHFNASEALGPEFNWTKQELFDTYSTYPDLPAKYAVQAAKVLLTGDALSREESIAGLALADPTAVVRSLGNLILSKPLAVDVLVMGNIDDSTARGTVGQILQSIRAPPWAAPVPEEPRSLPDVQRIALPAQPVEVRTRNPRHGDPNDVALVKLLVGLANVENRAAFGAI
;
A
#
# COMPACT_ATOMS: atom_id res chain seq x y z
N MET A 1 -9.32 -5.25 -0.25
CA MET A 1 -7.96 -5.33 0.30
C MET A 1 -7.05 -4.47 -0.55
N SER A 2 -6.33 -3.55 0.06
CA SER A 2 -5.30 -2.74 -0.58
C SER A 2 -4.01 -2.85 0.23
N LEU A 3 -2.89 -2.77 -0.48
CA LEU A 3 -1.55 -2.71 0.09
C LEU A 3 -0.97 -1.35 -0.27
N ASP A 4 -0.46 -0.64 0.73
CA ASP A 4 0.29 0.60 0.55
C ASP A 4 1.63 0.55 1.30
N GLU A 5 2.36 1.65 1.26
CA GLU A 5 3.67 1.80 1.91
C GLU A 5 3.57 1.71 3.45
N ASP A 6 2.40 2.02 4.01
CA ASP A 6 2.13 2.06 5.46
C ASP A 6 1.59 0.72 5.99
N GLY A 7 1.02 -0.14 5.13
CA GLY A 7 0.66 -1.51 5.49
C GLY A 7 -0.45 -2.13 4.64
N MET A 8 -1.22 -3.00 5.28
CA MET A 8 -2.34 -3.71 4.67
C MET A 8 -3.66 -3.15 5.17
N GLN A 9 -4.50 -2.68 4.25
CA GLN A 9 -5.85 -2.26 4.55
C GLN A 9 -6.85 -3.35 4.13
N LEU A 10 -7.64 -3.79 5.11
CA LEU A 10 -8.74 -4.74 4.92
C LEU A 10 -10.06 -4.04 5.25
N SER A 11 -11.01 -4.12 4.33
CA SER A 11 -12.39 -3.65 4.54
C SER A 11 -13.36 -4.80 4.27
N PHE A 12 -14.31 -4.98 5.18
CA PHE A 12 -15.38 -5.97 5.06
C PHE A 12 -16.71 -5.26 5.15
N GLU A 13 -17.50 -5.38 4.09
CA GLU A 13 -18.83 -4.79 4.00
C GLU A 13 -19.85 -5.93 3.86
N ALA A 14 -20.58 -6.22 4.93
CA ALA A 14 -21.62 -7.25 4.93
C ALA A 14 -22.64 -7.01 6.07
N PHE A 15 -23.74 -7.76 6.03
CA PHE A 15 -24.68 -7.81 7.14
C PHE A 15 -24.03 -8.47 8.37
N ALA A 16 -24.34 -7.97 9.57
CA ALA A 16 -23.74 -8.43 10.83
C ALA A 16 -23.75 -9.95 11.02
N PRO A 17 -24.81 -10.71 10.67
CA PRO A 17 -24.80 -12.17 10.82
C PRO A 17 -23.83 -12.92 9.89
N VAL A 18 -23.43 -12.29 8.78
CA VAL A 18 -22.59 -12.90 7.73
C VAL A 18 -21.11 -12.57 7.93
N LEU A 19 -20.81 -11.44 8.57
CA LEU A 19 -19.44 -10.96 8.81
C LEU A 19 -18.50 -12.03 9.41
N PRO A 20 -18.88 -12.77 10.47
CA PRO A 20 -17.99 -13.77 11.05
C PRO A 20 -17.60 -14.88 10.05
N GLY A 21 -18.56 -15.34 9.23
CA GLY A 21 -18.31 -16.37 8.22
C GLY A 21 -17.41 -15.88 7.09
N LEU A 22 -17.61 -14.62 6.65
CA LEU A 22 -16.77 -14.00 5.62
C LEU A 22 -15.32 -13.85 6.11
N ILE A 23 -15.13 -13.39 7.34
CA ILE A 23 -13.82 -13.20 7.96
C ILE A 23 -13.10 -14.53 8.15
N GLY A 24 -13.81 -15.56 8.65
CA GLY A 24 -13.24 -16.90 8.79
C GLY A 24 -12.73 -17.44 7.45
N LYS A 25 -13.55 -17.32 6.40
CA LYS A 25 -13.18 -17.75 5.06
C LYS A 25 -12.04 -16.94 4.45
N PHE A 26 -11.99 -15.64 4.71
CA PHE A 26 -10.84 -14.81 4.31
C PHE A 26 -9.55 -15.28 4.98
N GLY A 27 -9.60 -15.57 6.29
CA GLY A 27 -8.45 -16.11 7.03
C GLY A 27 -7.97 -17.45 6.48
N GLU A 28 -8.89 -18.36 6.16
CA GLU A 28 -8.57 -19.63 5.49
C GLU A 28 -7.86 -19.40 4.15
N LEU A 29 -8.43 -18.58 3.27
CA LEU A 29 -7.85 -18.27 1.96
C LEU A 29 -6.48 -17.60 2.06
N LEU A 30 -6.32 -16.67 2.99
CA LEU A 30 -5.05 -15.97 3.22
C LEU A 30 -3.98 -16.94 3.70
N ASN A 31 -4.31 -17.84 4.62
CA ASN A 31 -3.40 -18.86 5.09
C ASN A 31 -3.07 -19.84 3.96
N ASP A 32 -4.07 -20.37 3.24
CA ASP A 32 -3.85 -21.28 2.11
C ASP A 32 -2.96 -20.65 1.04
N PHE A 33 -3.13 -19.36 0.76
CA PHE A 33 -2.23 -18.60 -0.09
C PHE A 33 -0.80 -18.62 0.48
N HIS A 34 -0.58 -18.25 1.74
CA HIS A 34 0.79 -18.24 2.30
C HIS A 34 1.48 -19.61 2.37
N PHE A 35 0.71 -20.69 2.54
CA PHE A 35 1.25 -22.04 2.67
C PHE A 35 1.42 -22.75 1.32
N ASN A 36 0.63 -22.41 0.30
CA ASN A 36 0.58 -23.14 -0.98
C ASN A 36 0.74 -22.28 -2.25
N ALA A 37 0.94 -20.94 -2.15
CA ALA A 37 0.82 -20.04 -3.31
C ALA A 37 1.89 -20.12 -4.39
N SER A 38 3.08 -20.71 -4.14
CA SER A 38 4.08 -20.83 -5.20
C SER A 38 3.61 -21.69 -6.37
N GLU A 39 2.69 -22.63 -6.13
CA GLU A 39 2.02 -23.43 -7.16
C GLU A 39 0.71 -22.78 -7.67
N ALA A 40 0.02 -21.99 -6.82
CA ALA A 40 -1.29 -21.42 -7.14
C ALA A 40 -1.24 -20.20 -8.08
N LEU A 41 -0.14 -19.44 -8.10
CA LEU A 41 -0.03 -18.20 -8.88
C LEU A 41 0.03 -18.40 -10.41
N GLY A 42 0.21 -19.64 -10.88
CA GLY A 42 0.42 -20.08 -12.27
C GLY A 42 0.11 -19.07 -13.42
N PRO A 43 -0.98 -19.22 -14.19
CA PRO A 43 -1.25 -18.37 -15.37
C PRO A 43 -1.67 -16.93 -15.01
N GLU A 44 -2.35 -16.75 -13.88
CA GLU A 44 -2.93 -15.48 -13.44
C GLU A 44 -1.85 -14.45 -13.10
N PHE A 45 -0.72 -14.90 -12.52
CA PHE A 45 0.42 -14.04 -12.22
C PHE A 45 0.96 -13.34 -13.47
N ASN A 46 1.16 -14.08 -14.56
CA ASN A 46 1.68 -13.50 -15.79
C ASN A 46 0.69 -12.52 -16.42
N TRP A 47 -0.60 -12.81 -16.33
CA TRP A 47 -1.65 -11.90 -16.80
C TRP A 47 -1.68 -10.61 -15.99
N THR A 48 -1.71 -10.68 -14.66
CA THR A 48 -1.67 -9.49 -13.79
C THR A 48 -0.37 -8.71 -13.93
N LYS A 49 0.77 -9.40 -14.08
CA LYS A 49 2.06 -8.76 -14.35
C LYS A 49 2.03 -7.99 -15.67
N GLN A 50 1.41 -8.54 -16.71
CA GLN A 50 1.27 -7.86 -17.99
C GLN A 50 0.30 -6.67 -17.90
N GLU A 51 -0.82 -6.80 -17.21
CA GLU A 51 -1.77 -5.70 -16.99
C GLU A 51 -1.12 -4.52 -16.25
N LEU A 52 -0.33 -4.80 -15.21
CA LEU A 52 0.44 -3.79 -14.50
C LEU A 52 1.52 -3.17 -15.39
N PHE A 53 2.23 -3.99 -16.17
CA PHE A 53 3.21 -3.48 -17.13
C PHE A 53 2.56 -2.54 -18.15
N ASP A 54 1.40 -2.90 -18.69
CA ASP A 54 0.64 -2.08 -19.64
C ASP A 54 0.15 -0.80 -18.96
N THR A 55 -0.31 -0.87 -17.71
CA THR A 55 -0.74 0.30 -16.94
C THR A 55 0.38 1.30 -16.70
N TYR A 56 1.58 0.83 -16.37
CA TYR A 56 2.74 1.71 -16.17
C TYR A 56 3.33 2.22 -17.48
N SER A 57 3.27 1.41 -18.54
CA SER A 57 3.81 1.73 -19.87
C SER A 57 2.89 2.62 -20.70
N THR A 58 1.58 2.55 -20.46
CA THR A 58 0.59 3.40 -21.12
C THR A 58 0.42 4.71 -20.34
N TYR A 59 0.27 5.80 -21.10
CA TYR A 59 -0.09 7.11 -20.60
C TYR A 59 -1.56 7.41 -20.98
N PRO A 60 -2.56 6.71 -20.41
CA PRO A 60 -3.98 6.89 -20.78
C PRO A 60 -4.59 8.17 -20.20
N ASP A 61 -3.99 8.68 -19.14
CA ASP A 61 -4.40 9.85 -18.38
C ASP A 61 -3.84 11.18 -18.94
N LEU A 62 -4.43 12.29 -18.50
CA LEU A 62 -3.99 13.65 -18.86
C LEU A 62 -2.55 13.93 -18.39
N PRO A 63 -1.73 14.64 -19.18
CA PRO A 63 -0.35 15.03 -18.82
C PRO A 63 -0.19 15.62 -17.41
N ALA A 64 -1.19 16.35 -16.91
CA ALA A 64 -1.19 16.92 -15.55
C ALA A 64 -1.14 15.85 -14.44
N LYS A 65 -1.77 14.68 -14.63
CA LYS A 65 -1.74 13.61 -13.63
C LYS A 65 -0.33 13.03 -13.44
N TYR A 66 0.45 12.88 -14.52
CA TYR A 66 1.83 12.42 -14.41
C TYR A 66 2.74 13.44 -13.74
N ALA A 67 2.54 14.74 -14.03
CA ALA A 67 3.27 15.80 -13.36
C ALA A 67 3.01 15.76 -11.84
N VAL A 68 1.77 15.51 -11.40
CA VAL A 68 1.43 15.33 -9.98
C VAL A 68 2.09 14.09 -9.37
N GLN A 69 2.10 12.96 -10.09
CA GLN A 69 2.75 11.72 -9.65
C GLN A 69 4.28 11.89 -9.52
N ALA A 70 4.94 12.47 -10.53
CA ALA A 70 6.37 12.77 -10.49
C ALA A 70 6.71 13.73 -9.34
N ALA A 71 5.87 14.74 -9.12
CA ALA A 71 6.00 15.63 -7.98
C ALA A 71 5.61 14.99 -6.64
N LYS A 72 5.04 13.78 -6.60
CA LYS A 72 4.90 12.99 -5.36
C LYS A 72 6.23 12.31 -5.08
N VAL A 73 6.79 11.59 -6.05
CA VAL A 73 8.13 10.96 -5.99
C VAL A 73 9.21 11.93 -5.48
N LEU A 74 9.23 13.17 -5.96
CA LEU A 74 10.22 14.16 -5.52
C LEU A 74 10.03 14.67 -4.08
N LEU A 75 8.82 14.57 -3.53
CA LEU A 75 8.45 15.15 -2.24
C LEU A 75 8.35 14.10 -1.12
N THR A 76 8.22 12.82 -1.46
CA THR A 76 8.09 11.70 -0.52
C THR A 76 9.25 10.73 -0.72
N GLY A 77 9.96 10.38 0.37
CA GLY A 77 11.09 9.43 0.40
C GLY A 77 10.83 8.09 -0.28
N ASP A 78 9.59 7.63 -0.18
CA ASP A 78 9.26 6.22 -0.38
C ASP A 78 8.49 5.94 -1.68
N ALA A 79 8.21 6.97 -2.48
CA ALA A 79 7.46 6.81 -3.72
C ALA A 79 8.37 6.41 -4.90
N LEU A 80 8.03 5.31 -5.55
CA LEU A 80 8.74 4.79 -6.73
C LEU A 80 8.30 5.49 -8.02
N SER A 81 9.25 5.74 -8.93
CA SER A 81 8.95 6.15 -10.30
C SER A 81 8.30 5.02 -11.10
N ARG A 82 7.66 5.36 -12.23
CA ARG A 82 7.08 4.35 -13.13
C ARG A 82 8.15 3.46 -13.73
N GLU A 83 9.30 4.03 -14.09
CA GLU A 83 10.45 3.31 -14.62
C GLU A 83 11.00 2.30 -13.60
N GLU A 84 11.13 2.69 -12.34
CA GLU A 84 11.50 1.79 -11.25
C GLU A 84 10.44 0.71 -11.01
N SER A 85 9.16 1.06 -11.13
CA SER A 85 8.04 0.11 -11.00
C SER A 85 8.06 -0.94 -12.11
N ILE A 86 8.32 -0.52 -13.36
CA ILE A 86 8.49 -1.42 -14.51
C ILE A 86 9.73 -2.31 -14.33
N ALA A 87 10.86 -1.74 -13.90
CA ALA A 87 12.07 -2.50 -13.62
C ALA A 87 11.86 -3.53 -12.50
N GLY A 88 11.13 -3.15 -11.45
CA GLY A 88 10.74 -4.04 -10.36
C GLY A 88 9.82 -5.18 -10.83
N LEU A 89 8.82 -4.86 -11.65
CA LEU A 89 7.94 -5.88 -12.26
C LEU A 89 8.74 -6.88 -13.09
N ALA A 90 9.74 -6.43 -13.86
CA ALA A 90 10.57 -7.32 -14.67
C ALA A 90 11.25 -8.40 -13.82
N LEU A 91 11.70 -8.04 -12.62
CA LEU A 91 12.36 -8.93 -11.65
C LEU A 91 11.38 -9.73 -10.78
N ALA A 92 10.09 -9.40 -10.79
CA ALA A 92 9.09 -10.10 -9.97
C ALA A 92 8.88 -11.54 -10.47
N ASP A 93 9.05 -12.50 -9.57
CA ASP A 93 8.69 -13.90 -9.74
C ASP A 93 7.64 -14.33 -8.68
N PRO A 94 6.84 -15.38 -8.94
CA PRO A 94 5.77 -15.81 -8.02
C PRO A 94 6.27 -16.12 -6.62
N THR A 95 7.46 -16.72 -6.48
CA THR A 95 8.02 -17.08 -5.18
C THR A 95 8.43 -15.83 -4.41
N ALA A 96 9.06 -14.86 -5.08
CA ALA A 96 9.41 -13.58 -4.49
C ALA A 96 8.16 -12.80 -4.05
N VAL A 97 7.08 -12.81 -4.82
CA VAL A 97 5.83 -12.10 -4.46
C VAL A 97 5.18 -12.71 -3.22
N VAL A 98 5.03 -14.04 -3.16
CA VAL A 98 4.49 -14.73 -1.98
C VAL A 98 5.35 -14.44 -0.75
N ARG A 99 6.68 -14.49 -0.90
CA ARG A 99 7.62 -14.19 0.18
C ARG A 99 7.57 -12.73 0.61
N SER A 100 7.35 -11.81 -0.32
CA SER A 100 7.27 -10.38 -0.04
C SER A 100 6.11 -10.06 0.87
N LEU A 101 4.95 -10.70 0.68
CA LEU A 101 3.79 -10.52 1.55
C LEU A 101 4.10 -10.94 3.00
N GLY A 102 4.69 -12.12 3.19
CA GLY A 102 5.07 -12.58 4.53
C GLY A 102 6.19 -11.75 5.16
N ASN A 103 7.17 -11.30 4.37
CA ASN A 103 8.28 -10.50 4.89
C ASN A 103 7.88 -9.05 5.18
N LEU A 104 7.07 -8.41 4.34
CA LEU A 104 6.71 -7.00 4.51
C LEU A 104 5.63 -6.80 5.57
N ILE A 105 4.69 -7.75 5.65
CA ILE A 105 3.47 -7.59 6.46
C ILE A 105 3.53 -8.50 7.69
N LEU A 106 3.76 -9.80 7.49
CA LEU A 106 3.59 -10.78 8.56
C LEU A 106 4.83 -11.01 9.44
N SER A 107 6.00 -10.52 9.03
CA SER A 107 7.25 -10.66 9.81
C SER A 107 7.52 -9.47 10.74
N LYS A 108 6.63 -8.48 10.79
CA LYS A 108 6.71 -7.31 11.66
C LYS A 108 5.63 -7.37 12.74
N PRO A 109 5.82 -6.72 13.91
CA PRO A 109 4.73 -6.55 14.87
C PRO A 109 3.67 -5.68 14.20
N LEU A 110 2.52 -6.27 13.88
CA LEU A 110 1.41 -5.55 13.25
C LEU A 110 0.69 -4.72 14.32
N ALA A 111 0.79 -3.39 14.22
CA ALA A 111 -0.14 -2.50 14.87
C ALA A 111 -1.43 -2.52 14.05
N VAL A 112 -2.54 -2.96 14.65
CA VAL A 112 -3.82 -3.09 13.96
C VAL A 112 -4.80 -2.07 14.53
N ASP A 113 -5.10 -1.06 13.74
CA ASP A 113 -6.19 -0.13 14.02
C ASP A 113 -7.48 -0.66 13.37
N VAL A 114 -8.52 -0.87 14.18
CA VAL A 114 -9.78 -1.44 13.70
C VAL A 114 -10.94 -0.48 13.97
N LEU A 115 -11.67 -0.17 12.91
CA LEU A 115 -12.94 0.54 12.97
C LEU A 115 -14.08 -0.42 12.66
N VAL A 116 -14.98 -0.60 13.62
CA VAL A 116 -16.24 -1.33 13.41
C VAL A 116 -17.39 -0.33 13.49
N MET A 117 -18.20 -0.26 12.45
CA MET A 117 -19.37 0.61 12.38
C MET A 117 -20.57 -0.19 11.89
N GLY A 118 -21.71 -0.02 12.56
CA GLY A 118 -22.97 -0.62 12.14
C GLY A 118 -23.91 -0.93 13.30
N ASN A 119 -25.04 -1.57 12.99
CA ASN A 119 -25.96 -2.11 13.98
C ASN A 119 -25.47 -3.48 14.47
N ILE A 120 -24.41 -3.45 15.27
CA ILE A 120 -23.74 -4.61 15.86
C ILE A 120 -23.50 -4.29 17.34
N ASP A 121 -23.74 -5.26 18.22
CA ASP A 121 -23.44 -5.07 19.63
C ASP A 121 -21.92 -5.14 19.89
N ASP A 122 -21.48 -4.50 20.97
CA ASP A 122 -20.06 -4.41 21.33
C ASP A 122 -19.40 -5.79 21.49
N SER A 123 -20.13 -6.80 22.00
CA SER A 123 -19.57 -8.13 22.20
C SER A 123 -19.31 -8.86 20.88
N THR A 124 -20.24 -8.76 19.92
CA THR A 124 -20.07 -9.31 18.58
C THR A 124 -18.99 -8.56 17.81
N ALA A 125 -18.91 -7.23 17.94
CA ALA A 125 -17.86 -6.44 17.32
C ALA A 125 -16.48 -6.86 17.82
N ARG A 126 -16.27 -6.93 19.14
CA ARG A 126 -15.01 -7.40 19.74
C ARG A 126 -14.68 -8.83 19.35
N GLY A 127 -15.67 -9.73 19.34
CA GLY A 127 -15.49 -11.11 18.92
C GLY A 127 -15.01 -11.21 17.47
N THR A 128 -15.58 -10.39 16.60
CA THR A 128 -15.23 -10.31 15.18
C THR A 128 -13.80 -9.79 14.99
N VAL A 129 -13.41 -8.74 15.72
CA VAL A 129 -12.01 -8.24 15.69
C VAL A 129 -11.04 -9.31 16.21
N GLY A 130 -11.37 -9.98 17.31
CA GLY A 130 -10.56 -11.05 17.87
C GLY A 130 -10.36 -12.20 16.87
N GLN A 131 -11.41 -12.57 16.13
CA GLN A 131 -11.33 -13.58 15.08
C GLN A 131 -10.40 -13.17 13.94
N ILE A 132 -10.43 -11.92 13.47
CA ILE A 132 -9.51 -11.41 12.43
C ILE A 132 -8.06 -11.55 12.92
N LEU A 133 -7.77 -11.08 14.13
CA LEU A 133 -6.41 -11.11 14.68
C LEU A 133 -5.88 -12.53 14.89
N GLN A 134 -6.76 -13.49 15.23
CA GLN A 134 -6.39 -14.89 15.43
C GLN A 134 -6.30 -15.70 14.14
N SER A 135 -6.95 -15.26 13.07
CA SER A 135 -7.00 -15.99 11.79
C SER A 135 -5.80 -15.70 10.89
N ILE A 136 -5.11 -14.58 11.08
CA ILE A 136 -3.87 -14.26 10.36
C ILE A 136 -2.69 -14.94 11.06
N ARG A 137 -2.08 -15.93 10.40
CA ARG A 137 -0.89 -16.63 10.92
C ARG A 137 0.35 -16.22 10.13
N ALA A 138 1.44 -15.94 10.86
CA ALA A 138 2.73 -15.77 10.23
C ALA A 138 3.20 -17.12 9.62
N PRO A 139 3.66 -17.13 8.36
CA PRO A 139 4.16 -18.36 7.77
C PRO A 139 5.48 -18.80 8.43
N PRO A 140 5.80 -20.10 8.45
CA PRO A 140 6.97 -20.66 9.15
C PRO A 140 8.31 -20.18 8.56
N TRP A 141 8.29 -19.65 7.34
CA TRP A 141 9.44 -19.07 6.67
C TRP A 141 9.59 -17.55 6.90
N ALA A 142 8.62 -16.89 7.53
CA ALA A 142 8.76 -15.48 7.90
C ALA A 142 9.80 -15.34 9.02
N ALA A 143 10.62 -14.29 8.94
CA ALA A 143 11.55 -13.97 10.01
C ALA A 143 10.78 -13.77 11.33
N PRO A 144 11.31 -14.23 12.47
CA PRO A 144 10.68 -13.99 13.76
C PRO A 144 10.57 -12.48 14.01
N VAL A 145 9.39 -12.08 14.46
CA VAL A 145 9.08 -10.70 14.83
C VAL A 145 9.99 -10.29 15.99
N PRO A 146 10.81 -9.23 15.86
CA PRO A 146 11.58 -8.70 16.99
C PRO A 146 10.63 -8.28 18.11
N GLU A 147 10.91 -8.67 19.36
CA GLU A 147 10.03 -8.38 20.52
C GLU A 147 9.94 -6.89 20.86
N GLU A 148 10.83 -6.05 20.32
CA GLU A 148 10.84 -4.62 20.62
C GLU A 148 9.95 -3.81 19.66
N PRO A 149 9.11 -2.90 20.18
CA PRO A 149 8.37 -1.96 19.36
C PRO A 149 9.36 -1.03 18.66
N ARG A 150 9.58 -1.24 17.37
CA ARG A 150 10.27 -0.25 16.55
C ARG A 150 9.36 0.96 16.40
N SER A 151 9.84 2.14 16.77
CA SER A 151 9.19 3.38 16.35
C SER A 151 9.12 3.36 14.82
N LEU A 152 7.94 3.66 14.27
CA LEU A 152 7.83 3.89 12.83
C LEU A 152 8.88 4.95 12.44
N PRO A 153 9.70 4.70 11.41
CA PRO A 153 10.61 5.74 10.93
C PRO A 153 9.77 6.95 10.51
N ASP A 154 10.15 8.14 10.97
CA ASP A 154 9.54 9.37 10.48
C ASP A 154 9.68 9.41 8.95
N VAL A 155 8.58 9.71 8.24
CA VAL A 155 8.58 9.89 6.79
C VAL A 155 9.65 10.92 6.43
N GLN A 156 10.79 10.45 5.94
CA GLN A 156 11.88 11.33 5.55
C GLN A 156 11.53 11.97 4.21
N ARG A 157 11.43 13.29 4.19
CA ARG A 157 11.32 14.03 2.93
C ARG A 157 12.67 14.01 2.24
N ILE A 158 12.68 13.68 0.94
CA ILE A 158 13.90 13.77 0.11
C ILE A 158 14.36 15.22 -0.02
N ALA A 159 13.42 16.17 0.02
CA ALA A 159 13.70 17.60 -0.01
C ALA A 159 13.07 18.33 1.18
N LEU A 160 13.91 19.03 1.94
CA LEU A 160 13.51 20.11 2.85
C LEU A 160 13.92 21.44 2.20
N PRO A 161 13.16 21.94 1.22
CA PRO A 161 13.55 23.15 0.51
C PRO A 161 13.44 24.34 1.47
N ALA A 162 14.58 24.83 1.97
CA ALA A 162 14.66 26.07 2.74
C ALA A 162 14.36 27.32 1.88
N GLN A 163 14.32 27.15 0.56
CA GLN A 163 14.04 28.16 -0.46
C GLN A 163 13.24 27.50 -1.61
N PRO A 164 12.51 28.27 -2.44
CA PRO A 164 11.81 27.71 -3.60
C PRO A 164 12.76 26.90 -4.49
N VAL A 165 12.38 25.68 -4.83
CA VAL A 165 13.14 24.80 -5.73
C VAL A 165 12.33 24.62 -7.01
N GLU A 166 12.96 24.93 -8.15
CA GLU A 166 12.43 24.59 -9.46
C GLU A 166 13.03 23.24 -9.88
N VAL A 167 12.17 22.25 -10.14
CA VAL A 167 12.59 20.96 -10.70
C VAL A 167 12.11 20.88 -12.14
N ARG A 168 13.05 20.73 -13.07
CA ARG A 168 12.76 20.47 -14.49
C ARG A 168 12.99 18.99 -14.76
N THR A 169 11.91 18.28 -15.03
CA THR A 169 11.98 16.91 -15.55
C THR A 169 11.52 16.89 -17.01
N ARG A 170 12.00 15.92 -17.78
CA ARG A 170 11.52 15.69 -19.14
C ARG A 170 10.10 15.13 -19.07
N ASN A 171 9.31 15.38 -20.11
CA ASN A 171 8.01 14.73 -20.24
C ASN A 171 8.22 13.20 -20.18
N PRO A 172 7.53 12.48 -19.28
CA PRO A 172 7.71 11.05 -19.13
C PRO A 172 7.26 10.29 -20.40
N ARG A 173 6.39 10.87 -21.23
CA ARG A 173 6.06 10.35 -22.55
C ARG A 173 7.01 10.91 -23.61
N HIS A 174 7.84 10.05 -24.17
CA HIS A 174 8.78 10.44 -25.22
C HIS A 174 8.04 10.98 -26.46
N GLY A 175 8.34 12.23 -26.84
CA GLY A 175 7.78 12.87 -28.03
C GLY A 175 6.35 13.42 -27.86
N ASP A 176 5.81 13.48 -26.64
CA ASP A 176 4.52 14.14 -26.40
C ASP A 176 4.66 15.66 -26.48
N PRO A 177 3.93 16.35 -27.39
CA PRO A 177 4.00 17.80 -27.52
C PRO A 177 3.29 18.56 -26.40
N ASN A 178 2.58 17.87 -25.50
CA ASN A 178 1.83 18.48 -24.41
C ASN A 178 2.70 18.61 -23.16
N ASP A 179 3.39 19.75 -23.05
CA ASP A 179 4.14 20.11 -21.85
C ASP A 179 3.19 20.60 -20.74
N VAL A 180 3.44 20.16 -19.51
CA VAL A 180 2.72 20.64 -18.32
C VAL A 180 3.69 21.18 -17.29
N ALA A 181 3.44 22.40 -16.84
CA ALA A 181 4.09 22.98 -15.68
C ALA A 181 3.24 22.74 -14.43
N LEU A 182 3.84 22.15 -13.39
CA LEU A 182 3.22 22.03 -12.08
C LEU A 182 3.94 22.95 -11.10
N VAL A 183 3.18 23.85 -10.47
CA VAL A 183 3.70 24.71 -9.39
C VAL A 183 3.12 24.18 -8.08
N LYS A 184 3.99 23.63 -7.21
CA LYS A 184 3.63 23.26 -5.83
C LYS A 184 4.27 24.25 -4.86
N LEU A 185 3.43 25.00 -4.15
CA LEU A 185 3.86 25.83 -3.03
C LEU A 185 3.74 25.03 -1.73
N LEU A 186 4.87 24.73 -1.10
CA LEU A 186 4.91 24.07 0.21
C LEU A 186 5.06 25.15 1.29
N VAL A 187 3.98 25.43 2.03
CA VAL A 187 3.98 26.45 3.10
C VAL A 187 3.89 25.77 4.46
N GLY A 188 5.00 25.79 5.21
CA GLY A 188 5.04 25.40 6.63
C GLY A 188 4.91 23.90 6.89
N LEU A 189 5.37 23.48 8.07
CA LEU A 189 5.13 22.13 8.60
C LEU A 189 3.79 22.17 9.36
N ALA A 190 2.78 21.45 8.87
CA ALA A 190 1.61 21.17 9.70
C ALA A 190 2.04 20.21 10.82
N ASN A 191 2.07 20.71 12.06
CA ASN A 191 2.17 19.88 13.26
C ASN A 191 0.93 18.98 13.39
N VAL A 192 0.99 17.99 14.28
CA VAL A 192 -0.09 17.01 14.48
C VAL A 192 -1.42 17.72 14.79
N GLU A 193 -1.41 18.79 15.58
CA GLU A 193 -2.60 19.58 15.90
C GLU A 193 -3.22 20.24 14.66
N ASN A 194 -2.41 20.84 13.78
CA ASN A 194 -2.93 21.45 12.55
C ASN A 194 -3.48 20.39 11.60
N ARG A 195 -2.88 19.19 11.50
CA ARG A 195 -3.40 18.11 10.65
C ARG A 195 -4.76 17.59 11.15
N ALA A 196 -4.92 17.45 12.46
CA ALA A 196 -6.19 17.07 13.07
C ALA A 196 -7.28 18.13 12.83
N ALA A 197 -6.93 19.42 12.93
CA ALA A 197 -7.86 20.52 12.67
C ALA A 197 -8.30 20.60 11.20
N PHE A 198 -7.38 20.41 10.24
CA PHE A 198 -7.71 20.45 8.81
C PHE A 198 -8.41 19.19 8.29
N GLY A 199 -8.24 18.03 8.94
CA GLY A 199 -8.94 16.79 8.56
C GLY A 199 -10.39 16.71 9.07
N ALA A 200 -10.80 17.61 9.96
CA ALA A 200 -12.14 17.70 10.53
C ALA A 200 -13.07 18.70 9.80
N ILE A 201 -12.58 19.33 8.72
CA ILE A 201 -13.31 20.22 7.83
C ILE A 201 -13.46 19.52 6.47
#